data_AF-A0A820ES55-F1
#
_entry.id   AF-A0A820ES55-F1
#
_cell.length_a   1.000
_cell.length_b   1.000
_cell.length_c   1.000
_cell.angle_alpha   90.00
_cell.angle_beta   90.00
_cell.angle_gamma   90.00
#
_symmetry.space_group_name_H-M   'P 1'
#
loop_
_entity.id
_entity.type
_entity.pdbx_description
1 polymer ?
#
loop_
_entity_poly.entity_id
_entity_poly.type
_entity_poly.pdbx_seq_one_letter_code
_entity_poly.pdbx_strand_id
1 'polypeptide(L)'
;RVVIPLMSEAYEASNISKYVLSYVDEAGIPIVPIKAQDRYSQTGWLGVICAGALYTKITNANDIEKRLDNLIGQLYPYISDALDDEQHLAALVDGTLVQGYYMQWGKKFDMKFDMFAMTNGYIAGQGDDEVGGFVINGKYTCLSDKEDFEFQFKKHYIGQHDVQYSGTTTHNESQFFFDGKWHINHSSDSFHLEVSRNQSSGPKGLHIMLSYQWNSQKLVKRVADMLKQRNIPIWFDIAGDMKGNINSAMAYGVEGAAMVISFDTLAYSKSINCQKELTYAVQLEKNIVPILLENEKGFQNTWLGMIIASLNGINMQDDSQFNYAIDTLVQRINTALEEKKDEESYQSQVITSLREGRVSGQGNDKIGPF
;
A
#
# COMPACT_ATOMS: atom_id res chain seq x y z
N ARG A 1 10.50 16.97 -9.14
CA ARG A 1 9.73 17.88 -8.24
C ARG A 1 8.27 17.44 -8.07
N VAL A 2 7.74 16.58 -8.94
CA VAL A 2 6.43 15.93 -8.81
C VAL A 2 6.55 14.55 -9.45
N VAL A 3 5.79 13.57 -8.99
CA VAL A 3 5.74 12.21 -9.56
C VAL A 3 4.34 11.92 -10.04
N ILE A 4 4.26 11.30 -11.22
CA ILE A 4 3.01 11.05 -11.94
C ILE A 4 2.81 9.53 -12.07
N PRO A 5 2.18 8.86 -11.10
CA PRO A 5 1.87 7.45 -11.21
C PRO A 5 0.78 7.21 -12.26
N LEU A 6 1.00 6.26 -13.17
CA LEU A 6 0.02 5.82 -14.15
C LEU A 6 -0.81 4.68 -13.55
N MET A 7 -1.83 5.03 -12.78
CA MET A 7 -2.68 4.07 -12.07
C MET A 7 -3.37 3.10 -13.03
N SER A 8 -3.07 1.83 -12.85
CA SER A 8 -3.55 0.66 -13.61
C SER A 8 -3.31 -0.58 -12.75
N GLU A 9 -3.95 -1.71 -13.08
CA GLU A 9 -3.74 -2.97 -12.36
C GLU A 9 -2.27 -3.40 -12.41
N ALA A 10 -1.60 -3.21 -13.55
CA ALA A 10 -0.18 -3.49 -13.70
C ALA A 10 0.69 -2.57 -12.82
N TYR A 11 0.30 -1.30 -12.66
CA TYR A 11 0.99 -0.37 -11.78
C TYR A 11 0.76 -0.70 -10.31
N GLU A 12 -0.45 -1.13 -9.93
CA GLU A 12 -0.80 -1.54 -8.57
C GLU A 12 -0.16 -2.90 -8.18
N ALA A 13 -0.08 -3.84 -9.11
CA ALA A 13 0.59 -5.12 -8.91
C ALA A 13 2.13 -4.99 -8.89
N SER A 14 2.66 -3.86 -9.36
CA SER A 14 4.08 -3.58 -9.39
C SER A 14 4.57 -3.15 -8.00
N ASN A 15 5.24 -4.08 -7.31
CA ASN A 15 5.98 -3.79 -6.08
C ASN A 15 6.96 -2.62 -6.31
N ILE A 16 7.63 -2.57 -7.48
CA ILE A 16 8.50 -1.43 -7.81
C ILE A 16 7.74 -0.10 -7.73
N SER A 17 6.59 -0.01 -8.39
CA SER A 17 5.74 1.18 -8.36
C SER A 17 5.33 1.53 -6.93
N LYS A 18 5.07 0.53 -6.09
CA LYS A 18 4.75 0.69 -4.67
C LYS A 18 5.85 1.36 -3.87
N TYR A 19 7.10 0.94 -4.06
CA TYR A 19 8.21 1.49 -3.29
C TYR A 19 8.64 2.84 -3.83
N VAL A 20 8.62 3.04 -5.16
CA VAL A 20 8.77 4.38 -5.76
C VAL A 20 7.82 5.35 -5.07
N LEU A 21 6.53 5.00 -5.09
CA LEU A 21 5.50 5.93 -4.67
C LEU A 21 5.48 6.09 -3.16
N SER A 22 5.85 5.07 -2.39
CA SER A 22 6.01 5.16 -0.93
C SER A 22 7.19 6.05 -0.55
N TYR A 23 8.34 5.95 -1.23
CA TYR A 23 9.47 6.86 -0.99
C TYR A 23 9.13 8.31 -1.36
N VAL A 24 8.49 8.50 -2.51
CA VAL A 24 8.05 9.83 -2.98
C VAL A 24 7.12 10.47 -1.94
N ASP A 25 6.19 9.69 -1.44
CA ASP A 25 5.25 10.07 -0.40
C ASP A 25 5.92 10.38 0.95
N GLU A 26 6.83 9.53 1.41
CA GLU A 26 7.64 9.75 2.63
C GLU A 26 8.55 10.98 2.53
N ALA A 27 9.13 11.21 1.35
CA ALA A 27 9.97 12.37 1.06
C ALA A 27 9.16 13.67 0.88
N GLY A 28 7.82 13.59 0.94
CA GLY A 28 6.92 14.73 0.74
C GLY A 28 6.96 15.28 -0.68
N ILE A 29 7.39 14.47 -1.65
CA ILE A 29 7.40 14.85 -3.06
C ILE A 29 5.95 14.79 -3.58
N PRO A 30 5.42 15.85 -4.20
CA PRO A 30 4.07 15.87 -4.75
C PRO A 30 3.77 14.69 -5.68
N ILE A 31 2.59 14.08 -5.51
CA ILE A 31 2.09 12.98 -6.33
C ILE A 31 0.83 13.46 -7.07
N VAL A 32 0.87 13.39 -8.41
CA VAL A 32 -0.26 13.76 -9.29
C VAL A 32 -0.64 12.53 -10.12
N PRO A 33 -1.59 11.71 -9.65
CA PRO A 33 -1.93 10.46 -10.30
C PRO A 33 -2.68 10.62 -11.63
N ILE A 34 -2.41 9.72 -12.58
CA ILE A 34 -3.18 9.56 -13.81
C ILE A 34 -3.90 8.21 -13.76
N LYS A 35 -5.22 8.21 -14.01
CA LYS A 35 -5.96 6.96 -14.20
C LYS A 35 -5.80 6.49 -15.64
N ALA A 36 -4.89 5.54 -15.85
CA ALA A 36 -4.41 5.12 -17.17
C ALA A 36 -5.18 3.92 -17.76
N GLN A 37 -5.88 3.15 -16.92
CA GLN A 37 -6.67 1.99 -17.33
C GLN A 37 -8.18 2.25 -17.22
N ASP A 38 -8.95 1.80 -18.22
CA ASP A 38 -10.41 1.87 -18.17
C ASP A 38 -10.97 0.76 -17.26
N ARG A 39 -12.05 1.07 -16.53
CA ARG A 39 -12.66 0.17 -15.52
C ARG A 39 -11.71 -0.33 -14.43
N TYR A 40 -10.70 0.46 -14.08
CA TYR A 40 -9.82 0.22 -12.95
C TYR A 40 -10.24 1.05 -11.72
N SER A 41 -10.08 0.52 -10.52
CA SER A 41 -10.23 1.25 -9.26
C SER A 41 -9.01 0.98 -8.41
N GLN A 42 -8.29 2.03 -8.00
CA GLN A 42 -7.10 1.87 -7.18
C GLN A 42 -7.48 1.30 -5.81
N THR A 43 -6.88 0.16 -5.48
CA THR A 43 -6.96 -0.46 -4.17
C THR A 43 -5.56 -0.61 -3.60
N GLY A 44 -5.40 -1.41 -2.56
CA GLY A 44 -4.12 -1.69 -1.94
C GLY A 44 -3.37 -0.44 -1.49
N TRP A 45 -2.06 -0.56 -1.58
CA TRP A 45 -1.11 0.51 -1.28
C TRP A 45 -1.26 1.73 -2.21
N LEU A 46 -1.72 1.53 -3.46
CA LEU A 46 -1.80 2.60 -4.44
C LEU A 46 -3.01 3.50 -4.19
N GLY A 47 -4.12 2.89 -3.78
CA GLY A 47 -5.28 3.61 -3.26
C GLY A 47 -4.93 4.46 -2.05
N VAL A 48 -4.19 3.91 -1.08
CA VAL A 48 -3.71 4.64 0.11
C VAL A 48 -2.83 5.83 -0.27
N ILE A 49 -1.82 5.64 -1.12
CA ILE A 49 -0.85 6.71 -1.45
C ILE A 49 -1.51 7.81 -2.30
N CYS A 50 -2.44 7.45 -3.17
CA CYS A 50 -3.18 8.42 -3.98
C CYS A 50 -4.42 8.99 -3.27
N ALA A 51 -4.68 8.59 -2.02
CA ALA A 51 -5.84 9.05 -1.26
C ALA A 51 -5.79 10.57 -1.06
N GLY A 52 -6.82 11.28 -1.55
CA GLY A 52 -6.92 12.74 -1.45
C GLY A 52 -6.20 13.52 -2.57
N ALA A 53 -5.50 12.83 -3.47
CA ALA A 53 -4.93 13.47 -4.66
C ALA A 53 -5.99 13.63 -5.77
N LEU A 54 -5.98 14.78 -6.45
CA LEU A 54 -6.73 14.96 -7.70
C LEU A 54 -6.05 14.14 -8.80
N TYR A 55 -6.82 13.40 -9.60
CA TYR A 55 -6.30 12.62 -10.72
C TYR A 55 -6.91 13.03 -12.06
N THR A 56 -6.15 12.83 -13.14
CA THR A 56 -6.65 12.98 -14.52
C THR A 56 -6.84 11.59 -15.14
N LYS A 57 -8.03 11.29 -15.68
CA LYS A 57 -8.26 10.03 -16.42
C LYS A 57 -7.70 10.17 -17.82
N ILE A 58 -6.80 9.28 -18.26
CA ILE A 58 -6.27 9.19 -19.63
C ILE A 58 -6.24 7.71 -20.03
N THR A 59 -7.36 7.23 -20.57
CA THR A 59 -7.55 5.81 -20.93
C THR A 59 -7.74 5.57 -22.43
N ASN A 60 -7.71 6.63 -23.23
CA ASN A 60 -7.91 6.59 -24.68
C ASN A 60 -7.01 7.65 -25.34
N ALA A 61 -6.27 7.26 -26.38
CA ALA A 61 -5.40 8.14 -27.16
C ALA A 61 -6.14 9.30 -27.83
N ASN A 62 -7.43 9.12 -28.17
CA ASN A 62 -8.21 10.14 -28.90
C ASN A 62 -8.57 11.37 -28.05
N ASP A 63 -8.51 11.27 -26.72
CA ASP A 63 -8.81 12.38 -25.81
C ASP A 63 -7.55 12.93 -25.12
N ILE A 64 -6.37 12.45 -25.52
CA ILE A 64 -5.12 12.73 -24.79
C ILE A 64 -4.84 14.23 -24.74
N GLU A 65 -5.03 14.95 -25.85
CA GLU A 65 -4.78 16.40 -25.94
C GLU A 65 -5.67 17.19 -24.98
N LYS A 66 -6.99 16.92 -24.98
CA LYS A 66 -7.94 17.59 -24.09
C LYS A 66 -7.67 17.32 -22.61
N ARG A 67 -7.17 16.12 -22.30
CA ARG A 67 -6.87 15.69 -20.92
C ARG A 67 -5.49 16.19 -20.47
N LEU A 68 -4.60 16.49 -21.40
CA LEU A 68 -3.27 17.01 -21.12
C LEU A 68 -3.34 18.39 -20.48
N ASP A 69 -4.28 19.26 -20.88
CA ASP A 69 -4.46 20.57 -20.26
C ASP A 69 -4.81 20.47 -18.76
N ASN A 70 -5.67 19.53 -18.39
CA ASN A 70 -6.01 19.28 -16.98
C ASN A 70 -4.81 18.77 -16.19
N LEU A 71 -4.03 17.85 -16.79
CA LEU A 71 -2.81 17.35 -16.18
C LEU A 71 -1.78 18.47 -16.03
N ILE A 72 -1.56 19.29 -17.06
CA ILE A 72 -0.65 20.43 -17.02
C ILE A 72 -1.08 21.42 -15.93
N GLY A 73 -2.39 21.71 -15.82
CA GLY A 73 -2.92 22.53 -14.73
C GLY A 73 -2.62 21.96 -13.33
N GLN A 74 -2.72 20.64 -13.16
CA GLN A 74 -2.36 19.93 -11.92
C GLN A 74 -0.85 19.95 -11.64
N LEU A 75 -0.01 19.93 -12.68
CA LEU A 75 1.45 19.92 -12.55
C LEU A 75 2.06 21.30 -12.39
N TYR A 76 1.42 22.34 -12.94
CA TYR A 76 1.92 23.72 -13.02
C TYR A 76 2.51 24.26 -11.71
N PRO A 77 1.87 24.06 -10.53
CA PRO A 77 2.41 24.53 -9.25
C PRO A 77 3.75 23.91 -8.84
N TYR A 78 4.14 22.79 -9.46
CA TYR A 78 5.33 22.01 -9.10
C TYR A 78 6.47 22.10 -10.12
N ILE A 79 6.19 22.67 -11.30
CA ILE A 79 7.12 22.71 -12.43
C ILE A 79 7.45 24.14 -12.91
N SER A 80 6.77 25.16 -12.40
CA SER A 80 6.99 26.57 -12.79
C SER A 80 8.45 27.04 -12.64
N ASP A 81 9.15 26.54 -11.62
CA ASP A 81 10.53 26.92 -11.29
C ASP A 81 11.57 26.00 -11.95
N ALA A 82 11.16 25.08 -12.82
CA ALA A 82 12.00 24.01 -13.40
C ALA A 82 12.14 24.11 -14.93
N LEU A 83 11.60 25.16 -15.57
CA LEU A 83 11.60 25.32 -17.02
C LEU A 83 12.96 25.75 -17.62
N ASP A 84 14.02 25.88 -16.82
CA ASP A 84 15.36 26.31 -17.25
C ASP A 84 16.41 25.18 -17.30
N ASP A 85 16.11 23.96 -16.85
CA ASP A 85 17.10 22.88 -16.82
C ASP A 85 16.55 21.58 -17.43
N GLU A 86 17.11 21.26 -18.60
CA GLU A 86 16.78 20.09 -19.41
C GLU A 86 17.63 18.87 -18.97
N GLN A 87 16.95 17.74 -18.70
CA GLN A 87 17.34 16.34 -18.99
C GLN A 87 17.08 15.29 -17.87
N HIS A 88 16.05 14.48 -18.16
CA HIS A 88 15.91 13.01 -18.05
C HIS A 88 15.79 12.29 -16.69
N LEU A 89 14.68 11.56 -16.59
CA LEU A 89 14.17 10.69 -15.52
C LEU A 89 14.64 9.22 -15.67
N ALA A 90 14.76 8.49 -14.54
CA ALA A 90 13.89 7.33 -14.17
C ALA A 90 14.59 6.22 -13.33
N ALA A 91 13.92 5.84 -12.22
CA ALA A 91 13.71 4.53 -11.57
C ALA A 91 14.88 3.52 -11.36
N LEU A 92 14.97 2.64 -10.35
CA LEU A 92 14.39 2.33 -9.01
C LEU A 92 14.42 0.81 -8.87
N VAL A 93 14.71 0.25 -7.69
CA VAL A 93 14.00 -0.95 -7.27
C VAL A 93 13.80 -1.01 -5.73
N ASP A 94 12.77 -1.75 -5.30
CA ASP A 94 12.13 -2.11 -4.03
C ASP A 94 12.77 -3.16 -3.07
N GLY A 95 12.66 -2.95 -1.75
CA GLY A 95 13.25 -3.74 -0.68
C GLY A 95 12.49 -4.99 -0.22
N THR A 96 13.03 -6.15 -0.53
CA THR A 96 12.78 -7.43 0.18
C THR A 96 13.75 -7.58 1.36
N LEU A 97 13.33 -8.25 2.45
CA LEU A 97 14.24 -8.76 3.48
C LEU A 97 15.11 -9.84 2.82
N VAL A 98 16.21 -9.41 2.22
CA VAL A 98 17.19 -10.28 1.59
C VAL A 98 18.29 -10.53 2.60
N GLN A 99 18.49 -11.80 2.87
CA GLN A 99 19.52 -12.29 3.76
C GLN A 99 20.35 -13.31 3.01
N GLY A 100 21.59 -13.47 3.41
CA GLY A 100 22.46 -14.41 2.75
C GLY A 100 23.85 -14.34 3.33
N TYR A 101 24.79 -14.89 2.59
CA TYR A 101 26.18 -14.93 3.02
C TYR A 101 27.15 -14.95 1.86
N TYR A 102 28.36 -14.47 2.13
CA TYR A 102 29.51 -14.69 1.25
C TYR A 102 30.51 -15.61 1.95
N MET A 103 31.23 -16.38 1.14
CA MET A 103 32.35 -17.19 1.61
C MET A 103 33.63 -16.36 1.50
N GLN A 104 34.55 -16.52 2.44
CA GLN A 104 35.91 -16.01 2.32
C GLN A 104 36.86 -16.93 3.08
N TRP A 105 37.88 -17.44 2.38
CA TRP A 105 38.87 -18.36 2.97
C TRP A 105 38.25 -19.58 3.66
N GLY A 106 37.16 -20.10 3.09
CA GLY A 106 36.42 -21.25 3.63
C GLY A 106 35.53 -20.95 4.85
N LYS A 107 35.38 -19.67 5.23
CA LYS A 107 34.45 -19.22 6.28
C LYS A 107 33.24 -18.51 5.68
N LYS A 108 32.10 -18.64 6.35
CA LYS A 108 30.84 -18.00 5.99
C LYS A 108 30.69 -16.69 6.76
N PHE A 109 30.28 -15.63 6.06
CA PHE A 109 30.01 -14.31 6.60
C PHE A 109 28.60 -13.88 6.19
N ASP A 110 27.75 -13.60 7.18
CA ASP A 110 26.38 -13.20 6.93
C ASP A 110 26.31 -11.76 6.41
N MET A 111 25.38 -11.52 5.50
CA MET A 111 25.06 -10.19 4.98
C MET A 111 23.55 -10.00 4.95
N LYS A 112 23.12 -8.78 5.26
CA LYS A 112 21.71 -8.41 5.30
C LYS A 112 21.47 -7.18 4.43
N PHE A 113 20.36 -7.21 3.71
CA PHE A 113 19.87 -6.07 2.95
C PHE A 113 18.66 -5.45 3.64
N ASP A 114 18.71 -4.14 3.81
CA ASP A 114 17.55 -3.34 4.20
C ASP A 114 16.68 -3.00 2.97
N MET A 115 17.28 -3.03 1.78
CA MET A 115 16.59 -2.93 0.50
C MET A 115 17.34 -3.76 -0.55
N PHE A 116 16.67 -4.62 -1.29
CA PHE A 116 17.23 -5.39 -2.39
C PHE A 116 16.18 -5.70 -3.44
N ALA A 117 16.56 -5.49 -4.69
CA ALA A 117 15.61 -4.92 -5.58
C ALA A 117 15.95 -5.15 -7.08
N MET A 118 15.03 -5.73 -7.86
CA MET A 118 15.20 -6.00 -9.31
C MET A 118 14.05 -5.53 -10.23
N THR A 119 14.32 -4.64 -11.19
CA THR A 119 13.33 -4.13 -12.16
C THR A 119 13.93 -3.87 -13.52
N ASN A 120 13.18 -4.12 -14.59
CA ASN A 120 13.52 -3.72 -15.96
C ASN A 120 14.98 -4.04 -16.37
N GLY A 121 15.53 -5.15 -15.89
CA GLY A 121 16.92 -5.55 -16.16
C GLY A 121 17.99 -4.90 -15.29
N TYR A 122 17.62 -4.21 -14.19
CA TYR A 122 18.50 -3.56 -13.23
C TYR A 122 18.35 -4.14 -11.82
N ILE A 123 19.45 -4.16 -11.07
CA ILE A 123 19.51 -4.56 -9.66
C ILE A 123 19.95 -3.37 -8.83
N ALA A 124 19.29 -3.09 -7.71
CA ALA A 124 19.69 -2.10 -6.73
C ALA A 124 19.49 -2.63 -5.30
N GLY A 125 20.14 -2.03 -4.33
CA GLY A 125 20.01 -2.43 -2.94
C GLY A 125 20.95 -1.69 -2.00
N GLN A 126 20.68 -1.80 -0.71
CA GLN A 126 21.55 -1.34 0.36
C GLN A 126 21.39 -2.21 1.60
N GLY A 127 22.42 -2.23 2.43
CA GLY A 127 22.42 -2.99 3.68
C GLY A 127 23.77 -2.94 4.37
N ASP A 128 23.99 -3.89 5.27
CA ASP A 128 25.15 -3.95 6.14
C ASP A 128 25.65 -5.39 6.31
N ASP A 129 26.96 -5.51 6.56
CA ASP A 129 27.62 -6.74 7.01
C ASP A 129 28.80 -6.42 7.93
N GLU A 130 29.64 -7.41 8.24
CA GLU A 130 30.81 -7.23 9.13
C GLU A 130 31.85 -6.22 8.62
N VAL A 131 31.88 -5.90 7.31
CA VAL A 131 32.78 -4.90 6.71
C VAL A 131 32.20 -3.49 6.84
N GLY A 132 30.86 -3.37 6.80
CA GLY A 132 30.12 -2.12 7.04
C GLY A 132 28.98 -1.88 6.05
N GLY A 133 28.38 -0.69 6.12
CA GLY A 133 27.27 -0.31 5.24
C GLY A 133 27.67 -0.21 3.77
N PHE A 134 26.78 -0.68 2.90
CA PHE A 134 27.02 -0.78 1.46
C PHE A 134 25.79 -0.45 0.62
N VAL A 135 26.04 -0.13 -0.65
CA VAL A 135 25.03 -0.04 -1.71
C VAL A 135 25.39 -0.98 -2.86
N ILE A 136 24.39 -1.53 -3.54
CA ILE A 136 24.57 -2.35 -4.74
C ILE A 136 23.89 -1.70 -5.96
N ASN A 137 24.51 -1.85 -7.13
CA ASN A 137 23.91 -1.48 -8.42
C ASN A 137 24.41 -2.44 -9.50
N GLY A 138 23.49 -2.97 -10.31
CA GLY A 138 23.79 -3.97 -11.33
C GLY A 138 22.71 -4.13 -12.37
N LYS A 139 22.84 -5.20 -13.15
CA LYS A 139 21.93 -5.59 -14.21
C LYS A 139 21.63 -7.08 -14.16
N TYR A 140 20.50 -7.47 -14.74
CA TYR A 140 20.14 -8.86 -14.95
C TYR A 140 19.47 -9.05 -16.32
N THR A 141 19.58 -10.25 -16.87
CA THR A 141 18.98 -10.63 -18.16
C THR A 141 18.28 -11.97 -18.01
N CYS A 142 17.09 -12.10 -18.61
CA CYS A 142 16.31 -13.33 -18.58
C CYS A 142 16.99 -14.43 -19.42
N LEU A 143 17.08 -15.63 -18.88
CA LEU A 143 17.50 -16.83 -19.60
C LEU A 143 16.31 -17.39 -20.40
N SER A 144 16.61 -18.16 -21.44
CA SER A 144 15.69 -18.55 -22.53
C SER A 144 14.35 -19.20 -22.14
N ASP A 145 14.20 -19.67 -20.89
CA ASP A 145 13.03 -20.40 -20.38
C ASP A 145 12.22 -19.66 -19.28
N LYS A 146 12.33 -18.32 -19.21
CA LYS A 146 11.35 -17.40 -18.60
C LYS A 146 11.11 -17.39 -17.08
N GLU A 147 11.96 -17.98 -16.23
CA GLU A 147 11.93 -17.69 -14.77
C GLU A 147 13.31 -17.53 -14.09
N ASP A 148 14.41 -17.84 -14.79
CA ASP A 148 15.78 -17.68 -14.28
C ASP A 148 16.52 -16.53 -14.97
N PHE A 149 17.44 -15.89 -14.24
CA PHE A 149 18.17 -14.71 -14.67
C PHE A 149 19.68 -14.90 -14.51
N GLU A 150 20.47 -14.40 -15.47
CA GLU A 150 21.89 -14.10 -15.24
C GLU A 150 22.00 -12.67 -14.73
N PHE A 151 22.86 -12.43 -13.74
CA PHE A 151 23.03 -11.10 -13.17
C PHE A 151 24.49 -10.74 -12.89
N GLN A 152 24.72 -9.43 -12.81
CA GLN A 152 25.95 -8.84 -12.34
C GLN A 152 25.64 -7.55 -11.57
N PHE A 153 26.21 -7.37 -10.38
CA PHE A 153 26.11 -6.11 -9.65
C PHE A 153 27.42 -5.75 -8.96
N LYS A 154 27.63 -4.46 -8.75
CA LYS A 154 28.74 -3.92 -7.97
C LYS A 154 28.24 -3.57 -6.58
N LYS A 155 28.93 -4.06 -5.55
CA LYS A 155 28.75 -3.67 -4.15
C LYS A 155 29.80 -2.63 -3.79
N HIS A 156 29.35 -1.43 -3.43
CA HIS A 156 30.20 -0.34 -2.98
C HIS A 156 30.06 -0.17 -1.47
N TYR A 157 31.13 -0.41 -0.72
CA TYR A 157 31.18 -0.12 0.71
C TYR A 157 31.38 1.38 0.94
N ILE A 158 30.55 2.00 1.77
CA ILE A 158 30.54 3.46 1.97
C ILE A 158 31.91 3.90 2.52
N GLY A 159 32.60 4.76 1.76
CA GLY A 159 33.91 5.29 2.13
C GLY A 159 35.08 4.30 2.00
N GLN A 160 34.88 3.15 1.34
CA GLN A 160 35.91 2.11 1.18
C GLN A 160 36.14 1.71 -0.29
N HIS A 161 35.79 0.47 -0.66
CA HIS A 161 36.16 -0.18 -1.93
C HIS A 161 34.96 -0.87 -2.60
N ASP A 162 35.14 -1.26 -3.86
CA ASP A 162 34.15 -1.95 -4.68
C ASP A 162 34.41 -3.46 -4.74
N VAL A 163 33.35 -4.26 -4.73
CA VAL A 163 33.36 -5.70 -4.96
C VAL A 163 32.37 -6.06 -6.07
N GLN A 164 32.79 -6.86 -7.04
CA GLN A 164 31.95 -7.29 -8.16
C GLN A 164 31.29 -8.62 -7.88
N TYR A 165 29.98 -8.73 -8.06
CA TYR A 165 29.19 -9.95 -7.91
C TYR A 165 28.59 -10.34 -9.24
N SER A 166 28.62 -11.62 -9.59
CA SER A 166 27.93 -12.16 -10.75
C SER A 166 27.49 -13.60 -10.52
N GLY A 167 26.42 -14.00 -11.19
CA GLY A 167 25.84 -15.32 -11.00
C GLY A 167 24.53 -15.52 -11.73
N THR A 168 23.81 -16.55 -11.29
CA THR A 168 22.51 -16.93 -11.82
C THR A 168 21.50 -17.02 -10.69
N THR A 169 20.23 -16.81 -11.02
CA THR A 169 19.15 -17.08 -10.07
C THR A 169 18.60 -18.47 -10.26
N THR A 170 18.20 -19.10 -9.15
CA THR A 170 17.23 -20.20 -9.17
C THR A 170 16.00 -19.79 -8.36
N HIS A 171 14.91 -20.53 -8.48
CA HIS A 171 13.68 -20.19 -7.77
C HIS A 171 12.90 -21.42 -7.33
N ASN A 172 12.06 -21.23 -6.32
CA ASN A 172 10.97 -22.14 -5.97
C ASN A 172 9.66 -21.35 -5.82
N GLU A 173 8.59 -22.01 -5.36
CA GLU A 173 7.27 -21.38 -5.23
C GLU A 173 7.25 -20.15 -4.29
N SER A 174 8.16 -20.05 -3.32
CA SER A 174 8.14 -19.05 -2.25
C SER A 174 9.40 -18.18 -2.16
N GLN A 175 10.47 -18.46 -2.91
CA GLN A 175 11.75 -17.75 -2.83
C GLN A 175 12.50 -17.69 -4.16
N PHE A 176 13.32 -16.67 -4.33
CA PHE A 176 14.42 -16.62 -5.31
C PHE A 176 15.76 -16.77 -4.59
N PHE A 177 16.69 -17.47 -5.24
CA PHE A 177 18.05 -17.68 -4.75
C PHE A 177 19.04 -17.07 -5.74
N PHE A 178 20.02 -16.31 -5.23
CA PHE A 178 21.09 -15.72 -6.03
C PHE A 178 22.38 -16.43 -5.68
N ASP A 179 22.90 -17.18 -6.63
CA ASP A 179 24.11 -17.98 -6.46
C ASP A 179 25.17 -17.54 -7.46
N GLY A 180 26.40 -17.40 -7.00
CA GLY A 180 27.47 -16.93 -7.86
C GLY A 180 28.79 -16.72 -7.16
N LYS A 181 29.60 -15.82 -7.71
CA LYS A 181 30.90 -15.44 -7.16
C LYS A 181 31.03 -13.93 -6.98
N TRP A 182 31.70 -13.53 -5.90
CA TRP A 182 32.21 -12.18 -5.75
C TRP A 182 33.68 -12.11 -6.20
N HIS A 183 34.15 -10.93 -6.60
CA HIS A 183 35.51 -10.68 -7.07
C HIS A 183 36.00 -9.31 -6.58
N ILE A 184 37.22 -9.27 -6.05
CA ILE A 184 37.97 -8.03 -5.80
C ILE A 184 39.46 -8.29 -6.09
N ASN A 185 40.06 -7.47 -6.95
CA ASN A 185 41.44 -7.66 -7.41
C ASN A 185 41.67 -9.09 -7.95
N HIS A 186 42.53 -9.87 -7.29
CA HIS A 186 42.83 -11.27 -7.64
C HIS A 186 42.13 -12.30 -6.74
N SER A 187 41.19 -11.87 -5.89
CA SER A 187 40.46 -12.72 -4.95
C SER A 187 39.01 -12.92 -5.41
N SER A 188 38.50 -14.13 -5.20
CA SER A 188 37.12 -14.49 -5.49
C SER A 188 36.68 -15.67 -4.65
N ASP A 189 35.40 -15.70 -4.28
CA ASP A 189 34.76 -16.83 -3.60
C ASP A 189 33.24 -16.80 -3.87
N SER A 190 32.53 -17.82 -3.40
CA SER A 190 31.09 -17.99 -3.61
C SER A 190 30.24 -17.12 -2.67
N PHE A 191 28.99 -16.86 -3.07
CA PHE A 191 27.97 -16.26 -2.21
C PHE A 191 26.60 -16.87 -2.50
N HIS A 192 25.67 -16.65 -1.57
CA HIS A 192 24.28 -17.06 -1.66
C HIS A 192 23.38 -15.97 -1.06
N LEU A 193 22.29 -15.60 -1.75
CA LEU A 193 21.23 -14.73 -1.22
C LEU A 193 19.87 -15.41 -1.34
N GLU A 194 19.04 -15.25 -0.32
CA GLU A 194 17.65 -15.71 -0.27
C GLU A 194 16.70 -14.51 -0.31
N VAL A 195 15.74 -14.55 -1.23
CA VAL A 195 14.75 -13.48 -1.44
C VAL A 195 13.34 -14.06 -1.35
N SER A 196 12.59 -13.71 -0.30
CA SER A 196 11.23 -14.22 -0.08
C SER A 196 10.20 -13.61 -1.04
N ARG A 197 9.39 -14.47 -1.69
CA ARG A 197 8.16 -14.09 -2.41
C ARG A 197 7.05 -13.91 -1.37
N ASN A 198 6.57 -12.68 -1.16
CA ASN A 198 5.30 -12.47 -0.45
C ASN A 198 4.16 -12.87 -1.39
N GLN A 199 3.53 -14.03 -1.12
CA GLN A 199 2.25 -14.37 -1.73
C GLN A 199 1.19 -13.41 -1.19
N SER A 200 0.63 -12.57 -2.07
CA SER A 200 -0.56 -11.78 -1.78
C SER A 200 -1.78 -12.70 -1.77
N SER A 201 -2.00 -13.40 -0.66
CA SER A 201 -3.25 -14.07 -0.33
C SER A 201 -3.76 -13.53 1.00
N GLY A 202 -4.40 -12.36 0.98
CA GLY A 202 -5.00 -11.77 2.18
C GLY A 202 -6.27 -12.54 2.60
N PRO A 203 -6.42 -12.94 3.88
CA PRO A 203 -7.69 -13.43 4.37
C PRO A 203 -8.73 -12.30 4.45
N LYS A 204 -9.98 -12.54 4.01
CA LYS A 204 -11.15 -11.69 4.26
C LYS A 204 -11.50 -11.75 5.75
N GLY A 205 -11.06 -10.77 6.55
CA GLY A 205 -11.39 -10.69 7.98
C GLY A 205 -12.26 -9.49 8.30
N LEU A 206 -13.47 -9.69 8.84
CA LEU A 206 -14.40 -8.67 9.33
C LEU A 206 -13.90 -7.97 10.61
N HIS A 207 -12.77 -7.25 10.58
CA HIS A 207 -12.27 -6.50 11.74
C HIS A 207 -12.76 -5.04 11.78
N ILE A 208 -12.63 -4.39 12.92
CA ILE A 208 -12.86 -2.95 13.09
C ILE A 208 -11.49 -2.26 13.14
N MET A 209 -11.24 -1.32 12.21
CA MET A 209 -10.01 -0.55 12.20
C MET A 209 -10.12 0.66 13.12
N LEU A 210 -9.16 0.86 14.02
CA LEU A 210 -9.05 2.06 14.86
C LEU A 210 -7.97 2.97 14.27
N SER A 211 -8.38 4.07 13.65
CA SER A 211 -7.48 5.09 13.11
C SER A 211 -7.33 6.23 14.10
N TYR A 212 -6.09 6.52 14.52
CA TYR A 212 -5.83 7.48 15.58
C TYR A 212 -4.46 8.13 15.46
N GLN A 213 -4.31 9.33 16.02
CA GLN A 213 -3.00 9.97 16.16
C GLN A 213 -2.29 9.39 17.39
N TRP A 214 -0.99 9.08 17.27
CA TRP A 214 -0.18 8.38 18.28
C TRP A 214 -0.29 8.92 19.72
N ASN A 215 -0.48 10.22 19.93
CA ASN A 215 -0.64 10.81 21.26
C ASN A 215 -1.89 10.28 21.99
N SER A 216 -2.91 9.82 21.25
CA SER A 216 -4.12 9.22 21.79
C SER A 216 -3.99 7.72 22.09
N GLN A 217 -2.82 7.11 21.90
CA GLN A 217 -2.62 5.65 21.99
C GLN A 217 -3.11 5.05 23.32
N LYS A 218 -2.91 5.74 24.44
CA LYS A 218 -3.35 5.24 25.76
C LYS A 218 -4.87 5.08 25.82
N LEU A 219 -5.62 6.05 25.30
CA LEU A 219 -7.07 5.99 25.24
C LEU A 219 -7.54 4.93 24.24
N VAL A 220 -6.95 4.90 23.05
CA VAL A 220 -7.32 3.92 22.01
C VAL A 220 -7.07 2.48 22.46
N LYS A 221 -5.98 2.21 23.19
CA LYS A 221 -5.74 0.89 23.82
C LYS A 221 -6.84 0.52 24.81
N ARG A 222 -7.32 1.47 25.63
CA ARG A 222 -8.44 1.23 26.55
C ARG A 222 -9.74 0.91 25.79
N VAL A 223 -10.03 1.62 24.71
CA VAL A 223 -11.19 1.33 23.84
C VAL A 223 -11.04 -0.05 23.18
N ALA A 224 -9.85 -0.34 22.64
CA ALA A 224 -9.50 -1.62 22.05
C ALA A 224 -9.72 -2.79 23.01
N ASP A 225 -9.29 -2.68 24.27
CA ASP A 225 -9.49 -3.71 25.29
C ASP A 225 -10.98 -3.95 25.56
N MET A 226 -11.80 -2.88 25.61
CA MET A 226 -13.25 -2.99 25.79
C MET A 226 -13.95 -3.67 24.62
N LEU A 227 -13.51 -3.41 23.38
CA LEU A 227 -14.03 -4.07 22.18
C LEU A 227 -13.61 -5.55 22.14
N LYS A 228 -12.35 -5.86 22.46
CA LYS A 228 -11.83 -7.23 22.54
C LYS A 228 -12.57 -8.08 23.58
N GLN A 229 -12.88 -7.52 24.76
CA GLN A 229 -13.67 -8.20 25.79
C GLN A 229 -15.08 -8.58 25.32
N ARG A 230 -15.59 -7.93 24.27
CA ARG A 230 -16.88 -8.21 23.63
C ARG A 230 -16.73 -9.08 22.38
N ASN A 231 -15.57 -9.71 22.17
CA ASN A 231 -15.23 -10.54 21.00
C ASN A 231 -15.29 -9.79 19.66
N ILE A 232 -15.09 -8.47 19.67
CA ILE A 232 -15.01 -7.69 18.42
C ILE A 232 -13.55 -7.72 17.94
N PRO A 233 -13.27 -8.29 16.74
CA PRO A 233 -11.94 -8.29 16.16
C PRO A 233 -11.53 -6.87 15.76
N ILE A 234 -10.32 -6.45 16.14
CA ILE A 234 -9.83 -5.10 15.89
C ILE A 234 -8.46 -5.09 15.20
N TRP A 235 -8.22 -4.05 14.41
CA TRP A 235 -6.95 -3.72 13.80
C TRP A 235 -6.56 -2.30 14.19
N PHE A 236 -5.33 -2.08 14.67
CA PHE A 236 -4.76 -0.74 14.91
C PHE A 236 -3.24 -0.82 15.06
N ASP A 237 -2.55 0.32 14.95
CA ASP A 237 -1.10 0.40 15.11
C ASP A 237 -0.66 -0.01 16.54
N ILE A 238 0.06 -1.13 16.66
CA ILE A 238 0.67 -1.63 17.91
C ILE A 238 2.18 -1.51 17.76
N ALA A 239 2.78 -0.64 18.58
CA ALA A 239 4.17 -0.23 18.53
C ALA A 239 5.19 -1.37 18.29
N GLY A 240 6.02 -1.23 17.25
CA GLY A 240 7.26 -2.00 17.08
C GLY A 240 7.58 -2.47 15.66
N ASP A 241 6.58 -2.65 14.78
CA ASP A 241 6.74 -3.49 13.58
C ASP A 241 6.55 -2.79 12.22
N MET A 242 6.34 -1.46 12.21
CA MET A 242 5.93 -0.72 11.00
C MET A 242 6.98 0.25 10.46
N LYS A 243 8.27 -0.12 10.47
CA LYS A 243 9.28 0.61 9.69
C LYS A 243 9.42 -0.06 8.32
N GLY A 244 8.89 0.58 7.27
CA GLY A 244 9.11 0.20 5.86
C GLY A 244 7.92 -0.44 5.12
N ASN A 245 6.75 -0.62 5.75
CA ASN A 245 5.58 -1.22 5.10
C ASN A 245 4.24 -0.55 5.48
N ILE A 246 4.29 0.73 5.86
CA ILE A 246 3.15 1.47 6.44
C ILE A 246 1.95 1.46 5.49
N ASN A 247 2.16 1.76 4.20
CA ASN A 247 1.06 1.87 3.22
C ASN A 247 0.34 0.53 2.95
N SER A 248 1.05 -0.60 2.96
CA SER A 248 0.39 -1.91 2.75
C SER A 248 -0.28 -2.43 4.00
N ALA A 249 0.34 -2.22 5.16
CA ALA A 249 -0.28 -2.59 6.42
C ALA A 249 -1.53 -1.74 6.67
N MET A 250 -1.48 -0.46 6.29
CA MET A 250 -2.62 0.45 6.24
C MET A 250 -3.69 -0.02 5.26
N ALA A 251 -3.31 -0.37 4.03
CA ALA A 251 -4.25 -0.88 3.03
C ALA A 251 -4.95 -2.15 3.52
N TYR A 252 -4.20 -3.10 4.07
CA TYR A 252 -4.74 -4.31 4.70
C TYR A 252 -5.70 -3.97 5.85
N GLY A 253 -5.33 -3.02 6.69
CA GLY A 253 -6.16 -2.51 7.78
C GLY A 253 -7.50 -1.95 7.28
N VAL A 254 -7.48 -1.09 6.28
CA VAL A 254 -8.69 -0.42 5.76
C VAL A 254 -9.54 -1.38 4.92
N GLU A 255 -8.94 -2.18 4.04
CA GLU A 255 -9.65 -3.08 3.12
C GLU A 255 -10.35 -4.22 3.83
N GLY A 256 -9.67 -4.85 4.80
CA GLY A 256 -10.27 -5.87 5.64
C GLY A 256 -11.33 -5.29 6.59
N ALA A 257 -11.27 -3.99 6.89
CA ALA A 257 -12.19 -3.43 7.87
C ALA A 257 -13.67 -3.52 7.42
N ALA A 258 -14.50 -4.01 8.33
CA ALA A 258 -15.94 -3.88 8.24
C ALA A 258 -16.38 -2.43 8.46
N MET A 259 -15.66 -1.71 9.33
CA MET A 259 -15.90 -0.32 9.73
C MET A 259 -14.58 0.31 10.19
N VAL A 260 -14.43 1.62 9.97
CA VAL A 260 -13.28 2.41 10.42
C VAL A 260 -13.74 3.39 11.50
N ILE A 261 -13.07 3.38 12.65
CA ILE A 261 -13.32 4.28 13.77
C ILE A 261 -12.21 5.34 13.79
N SER A 262 -12.53 6.60 13.55
CA SER A 262 -11.55 7.70 13.64
C SER A 262 -11.58 8.35 15.02
N PHE A 263 -10.41 8.61 15.60
CA PHE A 263 -10.27 9.28 16.89
C PHE A 263 -9.81 10.72 16.68
N ASP A 264 -10.79 11.63 16.61
CA ASP A 264 -10.62 12.94 16.02
C ASP A 264 -10.13 13.97 17.03
N THR A 265 -9.05 14.64 16.64
CA THR A 265 -8.37 15.73 17.36
C THR A 265 -7.79 16.70 16.35
N LEU A 266 -7.39 17.89 16.77
CA LEU A 266 -6.61 18.81 15.94
C LEU A 266 -5.25 18.21 15.53
N ALA A 267 -4.66 17.33 16.35
CA ALA A 267 -3.43 16.62 15.99
C ALA A 267 -3.68 15.59 14.88
N TYR A 268 -4.80 14.87 14.94
CA TYR A 268 -5.23 13.92 13.91
C TYR A 268 -5.41 14.64 12.56
N SER A 269 -6.06 15.81 12.54
CA SER A 269 -6.25 16.59 11.32
C SER A 269 -4.95 17.11 10.69
N LYS A 270 -3.82 17.02 11.40
CA LYS A 270 -2.49 17.41 10.92
C LYS A 270 -1.60 16.22 10.56
N SER A 271 -2.06 15.00 10.83
CA SER A 271 -1.31 13.77 10.57
C SER A 271 -1.55 13.28 9.15
N ILE A 272 -0.51 13.26 8.33
CA ILE A 272 -0.55 12.78 6.95
C ILE A 272 -1.01 11.30 6.89
N ASN A 273 -0.53 10.47 7.82
CA ASN A 273 -0.91 9.05 7.86
C ASN A 273 -2.41 8.89 8.17
N CYS A 274 -2.92 9.65 9.14
CA CYS A 274 -4.35 9.63 9.48
C CYS A 274 -5.22 10.15 8.33
N GLN A 275 -4.72 11.15 7.58
CA GLN A 275 -5.38 11.66 6.37
C GLN A 275 -5.50 10.59 5.30
N LYS A 276 -4.43 9.83 5.05
CA LYS A 276 -4.44 8.72 4.08
C LYS A 276 -5.40 7.62 4.49
N GLU A 277 -5.33 7.16 5.73
CA GLU A 277 -6.23 6.14 6.27
C GLU A 277 -7.70 6.49 6.05
N LEU A 278 -8.10 7.69 6.51
CA LEU A 278 -9.50 8.09 6.48
C LEU A 278 -9.97 8.40 5.07
N THR A 279 -9.13 9.03 4.24
CA THR A 279 -9.49 9.33 2.85
C THR A 279 -9.58 8.05 2.02
N TYR A 280 -8.72 7.07 2.28
CA TYR A 280 -8.80 5.77 1.62
C TYR A 280 -10.05 5.00 2.05
N ALA A 281 -10.41 5.04 3.34
CA ALA A 281 -11.67 4.49 3.83
C ALA A 281 -12.90 5.12 3.16
N VAL A 282 -12.91 6.44 2.95
CA VAL A 282 -13.96 7.15 2.20
C VAL A 282 -14.02 6.66 0.75
N GLN A 283 -12.88 6.51 0.08
CA GLN A 283 -12.83 6.03 -1.30
C GLN A 283 -13.35 4.60 -1.46
N LEU A 284 -13.13 3.75 -0.46
CA LEU A 284 -13.66 2.38 -0.41
C LEU A 284 -15.09 2.30 0.13
N GLU A 285 -15.77 3.44 0.32
CA GLU A 285 -17.12 3.53 0.87
C GLU A 285 -17.29 2.77 2.20
N LYS A 286 -16.23 2.76 3.03
CA LYS A 286 -16.28 2.12 4.34
C LYS A 286 -17.22 2.89 5.27
N ASN A 287 -17.91 2.17 6.14
CA ASN A 287 -18.64 2.78 7.24
C ASN A 287 -17.64 3.43 8.21
N ILE A 288 -17.70 4.75 8.35
CA ILE A 288 -16.82 5.54 9.21
C ILE A 288 -17.60 6.05 10.41
N VAL A 289 -17.09 5.79 11.62
CA VAL A 289 -17.66 6.31 12.87
C VAL A 289 -16.64 7.24 13.54
N PRO A 290 -16.89 8.56 13.54
CA PRO A 290 -16.01 9.52 14.21
C PRO A 290 -16.19 9.49 15.73
N ILE A 291 -15.09 9.46 16.48
CA ILE A 291 -15.04 9.64 17.93
C ILE A 291 -14.35 10.98 18.21
N LEU A 292 -15.12 11.97 18.67
CA LEU A 292 -14.65 13.32 18.94
C LEU A 292 -13.97 13.36 20.31
N LEU A 293 -12.63 13.41 20.32
CA LEU A 293 -11.82 13.53 21.54
C LEU A 293 -11.58 14.99 21.96
N GLU A 294 -11.80 15.91 21.03
CA GLU A 294 -11.74 17.36 21.25
C GLU A 294 -12.99 18.00 20.66
N ASN A 295 -13.19 19.29 20.97
CA ASN A 295 -14.26 20.06 20.37
C ASN A 295 -14.06 20.18 18.84
N GLU A 296 -15.05 19.76 18.05
CA GLU A 296 -15.02 19.77 16.59
C GLU A 296 -14.65 21.13 15.98
N LYS A 297 -14.98 22.23 16.69
CA LYS A 297 -14.62 23.60 16.26
C LYS A 297 -13.12 23.79 16.07
N GLY A 298 -12.29 22.99 16.75
CA GLY A 298 -10.84 23.04 16.62
C GLY A 298 -10.33 22.61 15.25
N PHE A 299 -11.07 21.76 14.52
CA PHE A 299 -10.64 21.16 13.26
C PHE A 299 -11.72 21.16 12.17
N GLN A 300 -12.88 21.79 12.39
CA GLN A 300 -13.99 21.90 11.43
C GLN A 300 -13.58 22.46 10.06
N ASN A 301 -12.56 23.32 10.00
CA ASN A 301 -12.07 23.96 8.76
C ASN A 301 -10.96 23.15 8.06
N THR A 302 -10.69 21.93 8.52
CA THR A 302 -9.66 21.04 7.95
C THR A 302 -10.30 19.97 7.07
N TRP A 303 -9.47 19.19 6.37
CA TRP A 303 -9.93 18.02 5.62
C TRP A 303 -10.71 17.03 6.49
N LEU A 304 -10.33 16.88 7.76
CA LEU A 304 -11.01 16.00 8.71
C LEU A 304 -12.43 16.51 8.97
N GLY A 305 -12.56 17.80 9.30
CA GLY A 305 -13.85 18.45 9.53
C GLY A 305 -14.80 18.30 8.34
N MET A 306 -14.27 18.43 7.11
CA MET A 306 -15.07 18.23 5.89
C MET A 306 -15.55 16.79 5.71
N ILE A 307 -14.72 15.78 6.00
CA ILE A 307 -15.10 14.36 5.89
C ILE A 307 -16.18 14.01 6.92
N ILE A 308 -16.00 14.45 8.17
CA ILE A 308 -16.89 14.03 9.26
C ILE A 308 -18.16 14.88 9.39
N ALA A 309 -18.26 16.03 8.69
CA ALA A 309 -19.40 16.94 8.81
C ALA A 309 -20.76 16.29 8.50
N SER A 310 -20.78 15.27 7.64
CA SER A 310 -21.98 14.51 7.30
C SER A 310 -22.15 13.22 8.10
N LEU A 311 -21.20 12.91 9.00
CA LEU A 311 -21.16 11.70 9.79
C LEU A 311 -21.65 11.98 11.22
N ASN A 312 -22.33 11.01 11.82
CA ASN A 312 -22.80 11.12 13.20
C ASN A 312 -21.65 10.85 14.19
N GLY A 313 -20.89 11.86 14.61
CA GLY A 313 -19.82 11.68 15.61
C GLY A 313 -20.31 11.22 16.99
N ILE A 314 -19.44 10.53 17.74
CA ILE A 314 -19.65 10.18 19.17
C ILE A 314 -18.69 11.03 20.00
N ASN A 315 -19.22 11.80 20.96
CA ASN A 315 -18.40 12.60 21.85
C ASN A 315 -17.72 11.74 22.94
N MET A 316 -16.41 11.91 23.09
CA MET A 316 -15.60 11.31 24.15
C MET A 316 -14.49 12.28 24.58
N GLN A 317 -14.88 13.52 24.90
CA GLN A 317 -13.93 14.59 25.25
C GLN A 317 -13.45 14.51 26.70
N ASP A 318 -14.19 13.81 27.56
CA ASP A 318 -13.86 13.62 28.97
C ASP A 318 -14.26 12.22 29.47
N ASP A 319 -13.69 11.82 30.61
CA ASP A 319 -13.88 10.48 31.19
C ASP A 319 -15.34 10.16 31.57
N SER A 320 -16.18 11.17 31.85
CA SER A 320 -17.59 10.94 32.18
C SER A 320 -18.39 10.43 30.98
N GLN A 321 -17.94 10.76 29.77
CA GLN A 321 -18.56 10.35 28.51
C GLN A 321 -18.10 8.95 28.06
N PHE A 322 -16.98 8.45 28.61
CA PHE A 322 -16.31 7.24 28.11
C PHE A 322 -17.24 6.02 28.01
N ASN A 323 -17.95 5.67 29.09
CA ASN A 323 -18.80 4.47 29.08
C ASN A 323 -19.96 4.58 28.10
N TYR A 324 -20.64 5.73 28.08
CA TYR A 324 -21.73 6.00 27.14
C TYR A 324 -21.25 5.94 25.69
N ALA A 325 -20.09 6.52 25.41
CA ALA A 325 -19.48 6.50 24.09
C ALA A 325 -19.11 5.08 23.63
N ILE A 326 -18.58 4.24 24.53
CA ILE A 326 -18.32 2.82 24.26
C ILE A 326 -19.61 2.06 23.96
N ASP A 327 -20.65 2.23 24.76
CA ASP A 327 -21.92 1.53 24.55
C ASP A 327 -22.56 1.94 23.22
N THR A 328 -22.54 3.24 22.90
CA THR A 328 -23.00 3.77 21.60
C THR A 328 -22.18 3.19 20.45
N LEU A 329 -20.86 3.13 20.59
CA LEU A 329 -19.97 2.58 19.57
C LEU A 329 -20.26 1.09 19.34
N VAL A 330 -20.41 0.30 20.40
CA VAL A 330 -20.72 -1.14 20.32
C VAL A 330 -22.07 -1.37 19.64
N GLN A 331 -23.09 -0.58 19.97
CA GLN A 331 -24.39 -0.66 19.29
C GLN A 331 -24.24 -0.45 17.79
N ARG A 332 -23.53 0.60 17.36
CA ARG A 332 -23.31 0.88 15.94
C ARG A 332 -22.51 -0.21 15.23
N ILE A 333 -21.49 -0.77 15.89
CA ILE A 333 -20.72 -1.90 15.36
C ILE A 333 -21.65 -3.09 15.12
N ASN A 334 -22.47 -3.45 16.11
CA ASN A 334 -23.37 -4.60 15.99
C ASN A 334 -24.38 -4.41 14.87
N THR A 335 -25.03 -3.24 14.78
CA THR A 335 -25.97 -2.92 13.69
C THR A 335 -25.31 -3.06 12.32
N ALA A 336 -24.12 -2.47 12.13
CA ALA A 336 -23.42 -2.54 10.85
C ALA A 336 -22.96 -3.97 10.49
N LEU A 337 -22.62 -4.80 11.49
CA LEU A 337 -22.25 -6.20 11.25
C LEU A 337 -23.46 -7.09 10.97
N GLU A 338 -24.64 -6.77 11.51
CA GLU A 338 -25.89 -7.46 11.20
C GLU A 338 -26.35 -7.17 9.76
N GLU A 339 -26.36 -5.89 9.35
CA GLU A 339 -26.72 -5.48 7.98
C GLU A 339 -25.86 -6.18 6.92
N LYS A 340 -24.55 -6.31 7.16
CA LYS A 340 -23.64 -7.02 6.24
C LYS A 340 -23.90 -8.52 6.13
N LYS A 341 -24.33 -9.17 7.22
CA LYS A 341 -24.68 -10.61 7.18
C LYS A 341 -25.95 -10.83 6.35
N ASP A 342 -26.90 -9.92 6.43
CA ASP A 342 -28.14 -10.00 5.67
C ASP A 342 -27.90 -9.77 4.17
N GLU A 343 -27.02 -8.83 3.80
CA GLU A 343 -26.60 -8.60 2.41
C GLU A 343 -25.87 -9.81 1.79
N GLU A 344 -24.92 -10.42 2.51
CA GLU A 344 -24.19 -11.61 2.03
C GLU A 344 -25.10 -12.84 1.90
N SER A 345 -26.06 -12.99 2.82
CA SER A 345 -27.10 -14.03 2.77
C SER A 345 -27.99 -13.85 1.54
N TYR A 346 -28.43 -12.63 1.25
CA TYR A 346 -29.27 -12.31 0.09
C TYR A 346 -28.53 -12.57 -1.24
N GLN A 347 -27.27 -12.13 -1.37
CA GLN A 347 -26.45 -12.39 -2.56
C GLN A 347 -26.23 -13.89 -2.80
N SER A 348 -26.00 -14.65 -1.73
CA SER A 348 -25.82 -16.12 -1.81
C SER A 348 -27.11 -16.82 -2.27
N GLN A 349 -28.28 -16.36 -1.83
CA GLN A 349 -29.58 -16.89 -2.26
C GLN A 349 -29.88 -16.54 -3.74
N VAL A 350 -29.53 -15.34 -4.19
CA VAL A 350 -29.69 -14.94 -5.60
C VAL A 350 -28.76 -15.77 -6.52
N ILE A 351 -27.51 -15.98 -6.14
CA ILE A 351 -26.57 -16.82 -6.92
C ILE A 351 -27.03 -18.29 -6.95
N THR A 352 -27.58 -18.80 -5.85
CA THR A 352 -28.09 -20.17 -5.78
C THR A 352 -29.33 -20.35 -6.66
N SER A 353 -30.27 -19.41 -6.63
CA SER A 353 -31.48 -19.45 -7.49
C SER A 353 -31.16 -19.30 -8.99
N LEU A 354 -30.11 -18.55 -9.37
CA LEU A 354 -29.61 -18.50 -10.75
C LEU A 354 -28.95 -19.81 -11.20
N ARG A 355 -28.32 -20.55 -10.29
CA ARG A 355 -27.71 -21.86 -10.59
C ARG A 355 -28.72 -22.99 -10.68
N GLU A 356 -29.83 -22.90 -9.94
CA GLU A 356 -30.91 -23.89 -9.95
C GLU A 356 -32.00 -23.61 -11.00
N GLY A 357 -31.95 -22.44 -11.64
CA GLY A 357 -32.87 -22.03 -12.70
C GLY A 357 -32.63 -22.77 -14.03
N ARG A 358 -33.31 -23.91 -14.23
CA ARG A 358 -33.75 -24.32 -15.57
C ARG A 358 -34.51 -23.15 -16.20
N VAL A 359 -33.98 -22.57 -17.26
CA VAL A 359 -34.72 -21.68 -18.16
C VAL A 359 -35.84 -22.50 -18.79
N SER A 360 -37.04 -22.50 -18.21
CA SER A 360 -38.26 -22.85 -18.94
C SER A 360 -38.64 -21.64 -19.79
N GLY A 361 -37.95 -21.47 -20.91
CA GLY A 361 -38.38 -20.56 -21.95
C GLY A 361 -39.66 -21.11 -22.58
N GLN A 362 -40.82 -20.61 -22.17
CA GLN A 362 -42.01 -20.65 -23.02
C GLN A 362 -41.83 -19.58 -24.09
N GLY A 363 -41.25 -19.97 -25.22
CA GLY A 363 -41.35 -19.22 -26.46
C GLY A 363 -42.81 -19.16 -26.89
N ASN A 364 -43.41 -17.98 -26.79
CA ASN A 364 -44.65 -17.67 -27.48
C ASN A 364 -44.30 -16.81 -28.70
N ASP A 365 -43.81 -17.48 -29.74
CA ASP A 365 -43.86 -16.93 -31.09
C ASP A 365 -45.32 -16.92 -31.54
N LYS A 366 -45.95 -15.75 -31.49
CA LYS A 366 -47.08 -15.43 -32.36
C LYS A 366 -46.84 -14.08 -33.02
N ILE A 367 -46.28 -14.17 -34.23
CA ILE A 367 -46.37 -13.15 -35.27
C ILE A 367 -47.85 -13.06 -35.70
N GLY A 368 -48.39 -11.85 -35.75
CA GLY A 368 -49.69 -11.52 -36.36
C GLY A 368 -49.85 -10.01 -36.54
N PRO A 369 -50.54 -9.53 -37.60
CA PRO A 369 -50.05 -8.42 -38.41
C PRO A 369 -50.78 -7.07 -38.22
N PHE A 370 -50.12 -6.04 -38.75
CA PHE A 370 -50.47 -4.61 -38.96
C PHE A 370 -50.24 -3.65 -37.79
#